data_AF-A0AAD5ZRQ2-F1
#
_entry.id   AF-A0AAD5ZRQ2-F1
#
_cell.length_a   1.000
_cell.length_b   1.000
_cell.length_c   1.000
_cell.angle_alpha   90.00
_cell.angle_beta   90.00
_cell.angle_gamma   90.00
#
_symmetry.space_group_name_H-M   'P 1'
#
loop_
_entity.id
_entity.type
_entity.pdbx_description
1 polymer ?
#
loop_
_entity_poly.entity_id
_entity_poly.type
_entity_poly.pdbx_seq_one_letter_code
_entity_poly.pdbx_strand_id
1 'polypeptide(L)'
;MISSSLMVSTNANPTIATLSKRRSASLPSFDSPFKSRLVAFPLAASVSVLLWTNPVNAGILSGFSGLESVPGPQLPKIDFLNKWNEDNQKKYAELDSQFKSSKVLKELLEKSKQNKERNERLIQDKYCLRGAEWGVGDCSTQGMTQQERDDFVAMLKKRAGEE
;
A
#
# COMPACT_ATOMS: atom_id res chain seq x y z
N MET A 1 59.91 -13.31 21.09
CA MET A 1 59.49 -12.16 20.25
C MET A 1 57.99 -11.93 20.48
N ILE A 2 57.63 -10.73 20.99
CA ILE A 2 56.29 -10.08 21.02
C ILE A 2 55.23 -10.87 21.84
N SER A 3 54.99 -10.63 23.14
CA SER A 3 54.45 -9.45 23.85
C SER A 3 53.19 -8.85 23.23
N SER A 4 52.02 -9.11 23.81
CA SER A 4 50.89 -8.14 23.88
C SER A 4 49.88 -8.56 24.93
N SER A 5 49.76 -7.70 25.93
CA SER A 5 48.78 -7.70 27.02
C SER A 5 47.43 -7.11 26.59
N LEU A 6 46.43 -7.34 27.46
CA LEU A 6 45.39 -6.38 27.87
C LEU A 6 44.34 -5.96 26.82
N MET A 7 43.06 -6.25 27.05
CA MET A 7 42.17 -5.38 27.84
C MET A 7 40.73 -5.93 27.92
N VAL A 8 40.22 -5.91 29.14
CA VAL A 8 38.79 -5.97 29.50
C VAL A 8 38.10 -4.73 28.92
N SER A 9 36.91 -4.90 28.35
CA SER A 9 36.06 -3.77 27.97
C SER A 9 34.61 -4.06 28.40
N THR A 10 34.20 -3.36 29.46
CA THR A 10 32.81 -3.16 29.87
C THR A 10 32.22 -2.07 28.99
N ASN A 11 31.00 -2.25 28.47
CA ASN A 11 30.28 -1.18 27.77
C ASN A 11 28.91 -0.96 28.40
N ALA A 12 28.73 0.27 28.86
CA ALA A 12 27.55 0.79 29.53
C ALA A 12 26.56 1.39 28.52
N ASN A 13 25.26 1.28 28.82
CA ASN A 13 24.15 1.92 28.11
C ASN A 13 24.10 3.44 28.33
N PRO A 14 23.73 4.23 27.31
CA PRO A 14 23.16 5.55 27.52
C PRO A 14 21.70 5.66 27.08
N THR A 15 20.85 6.02 28.05
CA THR A 15 19.46 6.48 27.92
C THR A 15 19.43 7.90 27.33
N ILE A 16 18.66 8.15 26.27
CA ILE A 16 18.43 9.51 25.74
C ILE A 16 16.92 9.82 25.76
N ALA A 17 16.57 10.86 26.50
CA ALA A 17 15.23 11.40 26.66
C ALA A 17 14.80 12.27 25.46
N THR A 18 13.51 12.18 25.13
CA THR A 18 12.81 12.90 24.05
C THR A 18 12.33 14.28 24.48
N LEU A 19 12.53 15.31 23.64
CA LEU A 19 12.00 16.67 23.83
C LEU A 19 10.97 17.01 22.73
N SER A 20 9.73 17.28 23.15
CA SER A 20 8.57 17.63 22.32
C SER A 20 8.45 19.15 22.13
N LYS A 21 8.14 19.63 20.92
CA LYS A 21 7.69 21.02 20.69
C LYS A 21 6.69 21.13 19.53
N ARG A 22 5.41 21.39 19.88
CA ARG A 22 4.31 21.77 18.96
C ARG A 22 4.37 23.27 18.65
N ARG A 23 4.10 23.66 17.41
CA ARG A 23 3.77 25.05 17.03
C ARG A 23 2.40 25.08 16.36
N SER A 24 1.50 25.89 16.91
CA SER A 24 0.22 26.28 16.32
C SER A 24 0.39 27.65 15.66
N ALA A 25 -0.24 27.88 14.51
CA ALA A 25 -0.31 29.20 13.86
C ALA A 25 -1.79 29.55 13.58
N SER A 26 -2.18 30.76 13.96
CA SER A 26 -3.47 31.39 13.68
C SER A 26 -3.35 32.37 12.49
N LEU A 27 -4.44 32.53 11.74
CA LEU A 27 -4.60 33.46 10.60
C LEU A 27 -5.24 34.78 11.07
N PRO A 28 -4.95 35.94 10.44
CA PRO A 28 -5.64 37.19 10.73
C PRO A 28 -6.81 37.45 9.77
N SER A 29 -7.90 37.99 10.33
CA SER A 29 -9.07 38.48 9.61
C SER A 29 -8.93 40.00 9.35
N PHE A 30 -9.18 40.45 8.11
CA PHE A 30 -9.30 41.89 7.79
C PHE A 30 -10.67 42.16 7.15
N ASP A 31 -11.46 43.01 7.82
CA ASP A 31 -12.73 43.54 7.33
C ASP A 31 -12.59 44.99 6.86
N SER A 32 -13.05 45.28 5.63
CA SER A 32 -13.38 46.65 5.19
C SER A 32 -14.31 46.65 3.94
N PRO A 33 -15.02 47.76 3.67
CA PRO A 33 -16.35 47.81 3.01
C PRO A 33 -16.33 47.89 1.47
N PHE A 34 -15.28 47.41 0.80
CA PHE A 34 -15.18 47.44 -0.67
C PHE A 34 -15.86 46.26 -1.38
N LYS A 35 -16.33 45.27 -0.60
CA LYS A 35 -16.87 44.00 -1.14
C LYS A 35 -18.20 44.15 -1.89
N SER A 36 -19.01 45.17 -1.59
CA SER A 36 -20.37 45.29 -2.18
C SER A 36 -20.40 45.83 -3.61
N ARG A 37 -19.34 46.51 -4.09
CA ARG A 37 -19.27 47.01 -5.48
C ARG A 37 -18.57 46.07 -6.45
N LEU A 38 -17.83 45.09 -5.94
CA LEU A 38 -17.10 44.11 -6.76
C LEU A 38 -17.96 42.92 -7.20
N VAL A 39 -19.11 42.68 -6.57
CA VAL A 39 -20.01 41.56 -6.91
C VAL A 39 -20.97 41.89 -8.07
N ALA A 40 -21.27 43.18 -8.29
CA ALA A 40 -22.24 43.59 -9.31
C ALA A 40 -21.67 43.55 -10.75
N PHE A 41 -20.38 43.85 -10.93
CA PHE A 41 -19.71 43.83 -12.24
C PHE A 41 -19.64 42.45 -12.92
N PRO A 42 -19.24 41.35 -12.25
CA PRO A 42 -19.12 40.05 -12.91
C PRO A 42 -20.49 39.46 -13.32
N LEU A 43 -21.56 39.84 -12.62
CA LEU A 43 -22.91 39.34 -12.88
C LEU A 43 -23.53 39.98 -14.14
N ALA A 44 -23.26 41.27 -14.38
CA ALA A 44 -23.70 41.94 -15.60
C ALA A 44 -22.90 41.49 -16.85
N ALA A 45 -21.61 41.22 -16.68
CA ALA A 45 -20.75 40.72 -17.76
C ALA A 45 -21.14 39.29 -18.20
N SER A 46 -21.51 38.41 -17.26
CA SER A 46 -21.90 37.03 -17.59
C SER A 46 -23.25 36.95 -18.32
N VAL A 47 -24.22 37.80 -17.98
CA VAL A 47 -25.51 37.88 -18.68
C VAL A 47 -25.35 38.38 -20.12
N SER A 48 -24.40 39.30 -20.33
CA SER A 48 -24.07 39.81 -21.67
C SER A 48 -23.42 38.75 -22.57
N VAL A 49 -22.59 37.85 -22.01
CA VAL A 49 -22.01 36.72 -22.75
C VAL A 49 -23.07 35.67 -23.13
N LEU A 50 -24.06 35.42 -22.26
CA LEU A 50 -25.15 34.49 -22.55
C LEU A 50 -26.09 35.02 -23.65
N LEU A 51 -26.43 36.31 -23.59
CA LEU A 51 -27.31 36.97 -24.57
C LEU A 51 -26.62 37.29 -25.91
N TRP A 52 -25.29 37.27 -25.97
CA TRP A 52 -24.52 37.45 -27.22
C TRP A 52 -24.31 36.14 -28.00
N THR A 53 -24.75 34.98 -27.49
CA THR A 53 -24.68 33.74 -28.26
C THR A 53 -25.68 33.78 -29.42
N ASN A 54 -25.18 34.05 -30.62
CA ASN A 54 -25.90 33.67 -31.83
C ASN A 54 -26.10 32.15 -31.78
N PRO A 55 -27.32 31.61 -31.85
CA PRO A 55 -27.52 30.17 -31.88
C PRO A 55 -26.93 29.64 -33.19
N VAL A 56 -25.71 29.10 -33.12
CA VAL A 56 -25.14 28.31 -34.22
C VAL A 56 -25.96 27.04 -34.29
N ASN A 57 -26.82 27.00 -35.31
CA ASN A 57 -27.54 25.83 -35.74
C ASN A 57 -26.52 24.72 -36.05
N ALA A 58 -26.39 23.74 -35.15
CA ALA A 58 -25.59 22.54 -35.39
C ALA A 58 -26.33 21.66 -36.42
N GLY A 59 -26.23 22.01 -37.70
CA GLY A 59 -27.15 21.46 -38.71
C GLY A 59 -26.59 21.20 -40.11
N ILE A 60 -25.30 21.40 -40.41
CA ILE A 60 -24.77 21.12 -41.78
C ILE A 60 -23.33 20.56 -41.82
N LEU A 61 -22.64 20.36 -40.69
CA LEU A 61 -21.26 19.80 -40.68
C LEU A 61 -21.06 18.61 -39.74
N SER A 62 -22.09 18.17 -39.00
CA SER A 62 -22.06 16.97 -38.16
C SER A 62 -22.27 15.68 -38.99
N GLY A 63 -21.61 15.63 -40.14
CA GLY A 63 -21.66 14.50 -41.08
C GLY A 63 -20.40 14.37 -41.95
N PHE A 64 -19.44 15.30 -41.83
CA PHE A 64 -18.13 15.10 -42.44
C PHE A 64 -17.31 14.22 -41.48
N SER A 65 -17.18 12.93 -41.80
CA SER A 65 -16.13 12.09 -41.23
C SER A 65 -14.80 12.81 -41.52
N GLY A 66 -14.25 13.47 -40.51
CA GLY A 66 -12.97 14.16 -40.61
C GLY A 66 -11.87 13.21 -41.07
N LEU A 67 -10.72 13.78 -41.44
CA LEU A 67 -9.49 13.05 -41.84
C LEU A 67 -9.02 11.97 -40.84
N GLU A 68 -9.66 11.84 -39.67
CA GLU A 68 -9.45 10.78 -38.67
C GLU A 68 -9.84 9.36 -39.14
N SER A 69 -10.60 9.23 -40.24
CA SER A 69 -10.97 7.93 -40.81
C SER A 69 -9.98 7.41 -41.86
N VAL A 70 -8.91 8.13 -42.18
CA VAL A 70 -7.89 7.61 -43.09
C VAL A 70 -6.99 6.70 -42.27
N PRO A 71 -7.05 5.35 -42.45
CA PRO A 71 -6.14 4.46 -41.73
C PRO A 71 -4.73 4.89 -42.09
N GLY A 72 -3.95 5.25 -41.06
CA GLY A 72 -2.56 5.65 -41.24
C GLY A 72 -1.82 4.61 -42.08
N PRO A 73 -0.92 5.03 -42.98
CA PRO A 73 -0.22 4.11 -43.85
C PRO A 73 0.43 2.99 -43.01
N GLN A 74 0.34 1.76 -43.48
CA GLN A 74 0.96 0.63 -42.79
C GLN A 74 2.47 0.88 -42.74
N LEU A 75 2.98 1.08 -41.52
CA LEU A 75 4.40 1.27 -41.29
C LEU A 75 5.14 0.04 -41.86
N PRO A 76 6.17 0.24 -42.69
CA PRO A 76 6.94 -0.86 -43.24
C PRO A 76 7.53 -1.65 -42.07
N LYS A 77 7.20 -2.95 -42.01
CA LYS A 77 7.75 -3.85 -41.00
C LYS A 77 9.23 -4.00 -41.28
N ILE A 78 10.03 -3.29 -40.49
CA ILE A 78 11.48 -3.36 -40.61
C ILE A 78 11.92 -4.66 -39.92
N ASP A 79 12.43 -5.61 -40.69
CA ASP A 79 12.77 -6.95 -40.18
C ASP A 79 13.77 -6.90 -39.01
N PHE A 80 14.66 -5.90 -39.01
CA PHE A 80 15.57 -5.65 -37.90
C PHE A 80 14.85 -5.26 -36.59
N LEU A 81 13.83 -4.40 -36.64
CA LEU A 81 13.12 -3.98 -35.42
C LEU A 81 12.30 -5.13 -34.82
N ASN A 82 11.69 -5.95 -35.68
CA ASN A 82 10.96 -7.13 -35.22
C ASN A 82 11.91 -8.15 -34.59
N LYS A 83 13.03 -8.46 -35.27
CA LYS A 83 14.06 -9.35 -34.72
C LYS A 83 14.65 -8.81 -33.41
N TRP A 84 14.92 -7.51 -33.33
CA TRP A 84 15.43 -6.88 -32.10
C TRP A 84 14.41 -6.95 -30.97
N ASN A 85 13.14 -6.68 -31.22
CA ASN A 85 12.08 -6.81 -30.22
C ASN A 85 11.93 -8.26 -29.73
N GLU A 86 11.93 -9.24 -30.65
CA GLU A 86 11.87 -10.67 -30.33
C GLU A 86 13.08 -11.11 -29.50
N ASP A 87 14.29 -10.69 -29.87
CA ASP A 87 15.52 -11.04 -29.15
C ASP A 87 15.54 -10.42 -27.75
N ASN A 88 15.03 -9.20 -27.57
CA ASN A 88 14.86 -8.60 -26.25
C ASN A 88 13.81 -9.34 -25.43
N GLN A 89 12.65 -9.68 -26.01
CA GLN A 89 11.60 -10.42 -25.32
C GLN A 89 12.10 -11.80 -24.86
N LYS A 90 12.85 -12.50 -25.71
CA LYS A 90 13.50 -13.78 -25.35
C LYS A 90 14.47 -13.60 -24.19
N LYS A 91 15.32 -12.56 -24.21
CA LYS A 91 16.24 -12.26 -23.10
C LYS A 91 15.50 -11.99 -21.79
N TYR A 92 14.42 -11.22 -21.81
CA TYR A 92 13.62 -10.99 -20.60
C TYR A 92 12.98 -12.27 -20.06
N ALA A 93 12.45 -13.11 -20.95
CA ALA A 93 11.87 -14.39 -20.55
C ALA A 93 12.92 -15.36 -19.98
N GLU A 94 14.11 -15.40 -20.59
CA GLU A 94 15.23 -16.19 -20.08
C GLU A 94 15.66 -15.71 -18.70
N LEU A 95 15.91 -14.41 -18.53
CA LEU A 95 16.29 -13.84 -17.24
C LEU A 95 15.21 -14.09 -16.19
N ASP A 96 13.94 -13.87 -16.50
CA ASP A 96 12.83 -14.15 -15.58
C ASP A 96 12.78 -15.64 -15.17
N SER A 97 13.03 -16.56 -16.10
CA SER A 97 13.13 -17.99 -15.80
C SER A 97 14.32 -18.31 -14.89
N GLN A 98 15.48 -17.67 -15.13
CA GLN A 98 16.67 -17.81 -14.28
C GLN A 98 16.40 -17.27 -12.87
N PHE A 99 15.78 -16.10 -12.75
CA PHE A 99 15.37 -15.51 -11.47
C PHE A 99 14.38 -16.42 -10.72
N LYS A 100 13.37 -16.95 -11.41
CA LYS A 100 12.39 -17.91 -10.84
C LYS A 100 13.04 -19.20 -10.39
N SER A 101 14.04 -19.67 -11.13
CA SER A 101 14.78 -20.89 -10.80
C SER A 101 15.82 -20.69 -9.70
N SER A 102 16.20 -19.43 -9.41
CA SER A 102 17.26 -19.09 -8.46
C SER A 102 16.98 -19.65 -7.06
N LYS A 103 18.05 -20.13 -6.41
CA LYS A 103 17.96 -20.72 -5.07
C LYS A 103 17.39 -19.74 -4.04
N VAL A 104 17.82 -18.48 -4.12
CA VAL A 104 17.43 -17.42 -3.18
C VAL A 104 15.93 -17.16 -3.24
N LEU A 105 15.35 -17.01 -4.44
CA LEU A 105 13.92 -16.74 -4.56
C LEU A 105 13.07 -17.91 -4.03
N LYS A 106 13.47 -19.15 -4.35
CA LYS A 106 12.77 -20.35 -3.86
C LYS A 106 12.78 -20.42 -2.34
N GLU A 107 13.94 -20.16 -1.72
CA GLU A 107 14.09 -20.16 -0.27
C GLU A 107 13.25 -19.06 0.39
N LEU A 108 13.24 -17.84 -0.16
CA LEU A 108 12.45 -16.74 0.38
C LEU A 108 10.93 -16.99 0.23
N LEU A 109 10.51 -17.60 -0.87
CA LEU A 109 9.10 -17.95 -1.11
C LEU A 109 8.65 -19.05 -0.14
N GLU A 110 9.48 -20.07 0.07
CA GLU A 110 9.23 -21.12 1.05
C GLU A 110 9.16 -20.55 2.48
N LYS A 111 10.13 -19.72 2.87
CA LYS A 111 10.12 -19.02 4.17
C LYS A 111 8.90 -18.14 4.35
N SER A 112 8.48 -17.42 3.31
CA SER A 112 7.28 -16.56 3.35
C SER A 112 6.01 -17.37 3.59
N LYS A 113 5.86 -18.52 2.90
CA LYS A 113 4.72 -19.44 3.12
C LYS A 113 4.71 -20.00 4.54
N GLN A 114 5.85 -20.52 5.00
CA GLN A 114 5.98 -21.05 6.37
C GLN A 114 5.72 -19.97 7.42
N ASN A 115 6.16 -18.74 7.19
CA ASN A 115 5.92 -17.63 8.11
C ASN A 115 4.44 -17.22 8.16
N LYS A 116 3.75 -17.23 7.02
CA LYS A 116 2.31 -16.98 6.94
C LYS A 116 1.54 -18.02 7.76
N GLU A 117 1.78 -19.30 7.51
CA GLU A 117 1.09 -20.40 8.23
C GLU A 117 1.41 -20.38 9.73
N ARG A 118 2.67 -20.13 10.11
CA ARG A 118 3.05 -19.99 11.52
C ARG A 118 2.35 -18.81 12.18
N ASN A 119 2.30 -17.65 11.51
CA ASN A 119 1.66 -16.47 12.05
C ASN A 119 0.14 -16.67 12.21
N GLU A 120 -0.52 -17.29 11.23
CA GLU A 120 -1.95 -17.64 11.33
C GLU A 120 -2.21 -18.56 12.54
N ARG A 121 -1.41 -19.61 12.73
CA ARG A 121 -1.52 -20.51 13.89
C ARG A 121 -1.30 -19.79 15.21
N LEU A 122 -0.23 -19.00 15.32
CA LEU A 122 0.07 -18.24 16.54
C LEU A 122 -1.04 -17.26 16.91
N ILE A 123 -1.66 -16.63 15.90
CA ILE A 123 -2.78 -15.73 16.11
C ILE A 123 -4.00 -16.52 16.59
N GLN A 124 -4.32 -17.64 15.94
CA GLN A 124 -5.43 -18.50 16.34
C GLN A 124 -5.24 -19.05 17.76
N ASP A 125 -4.05 -19.54 18.10
CA ASP A 125 -3.74 -20.08 19.43
C ASP A 125 -3.89 -18.99 20.51
N LYS A 126 -3.45 -17.74 20.25
CA LYS A 126 -3.66 -16.61 21.17
C LYS A 126 -5.13 -16.28 21.39
N TYR A 127 -5.92 -16.28 20.33
CA TYR A 127 -7.37 -16.04 20.44
C TYR A 127 -8.07 -17.20 21.15
N CYS A 128 -7.67 -18.43 20.87
CA CYS A 128 -8.24 -19.62 21.47
C CYS A 128 -7.92 -19.70 22.97
N LEU A 129 -6.69 -19.38 23.37
CA LEU A 129 -6.28 -19.27 24.77
C LEU A 129 -7.12 -18.25 25.53
N ARG A 130 -7.19 -17.02 25.01
CA ARG A 130 -7.99 -15.97 25.64
C ARG A 130 -9.48 -16.32 25.66
N GLY A 131 -10.01 -16.92 24.59
CA GLY A 131 -11.40 -17.38 24.54
C GLY A 131 -11.71 -18.47 25.56
N ALA A 132 -10.80 -19.43 25.74
CA ALA A 132 -10.93 -20.50 26.72
C ALA A 132 -10.86 -20.01 28.17
N GLU A 133 -10.03 -19.00 28.45
CA GLU A 133 -9.92 -18.36 29.77
C GLU A 133 -11.18 -17.56 30.13
N TRP A 134 -11.77 -16.86 29.16
CA TRP A 134 -12.92 -15.98 29.38
C TRP A 134 -14.27 -16.67 29.13
N GLY A 135 -14.27 -17.88 28.57
CA GLY A 135 -15.47 -18.66 28.26
C GLY A 135 -16.26 -18.14 27.05
N VAL A 136 -15.64 -17.42 26.12
CA VAL A 136 -16.33 -16.79 24.98
C VAL A 136 -15.69 -17.17 23.64
N GLY A 137 -16.52 -17.44 22.62
CA GLY A 137 -16.11 -17.70 21.23
C GLY A 137 -16.04 -19.17 20.85
N ASP A 138 -15.42 -19.45 19.69
CA ASP A 138 -15.36 -20.80 19.10
C ASP A 138 -14.51 -21.79 19.92
N CYS A 139 -13.64 -21.29 20.80
CA CYS A 139 -12.84 -22.08 21.76
C CYS A 139 -13.39 -21.99 23.20
N SER A 140 -14.68 -21.66 23.38
CA SER A 140 -15.27 -21.53 24.71
C SER A 140 -15.28 -22.87 25.45
N THR A 141 -14.93 -22.81 26.74
CA THR A 141 -15.01 -23.90 27.71
C THR A 141 -16.31 -23.83 28.54
N GLN A 142 -17.27 -23.00 28.13
CA GLN A 142 -18.54 -22.83 28.81
C GLN A 142 -19.32 -24.16 28.80
N GLY A 143 -19.59 -24.70 29.99
CA GLY A 143 -20.29 -25.98 30.17
C GLY A 143 -19.36 -27.17 30.43
N MET A 144 -18.04 -27.00 30.40
CA MET A 144 -17.08 -27.99 30.91
C MET A 144 -16.99 -27.90 32.44
N THR A 145 -16.57 -28.99 33.10
CA THR A 145 -16.21 -28.92 34.52
C THR A 145 -14.96 -28.07 34.72
N GLN A 146 -14.76 -27.51 35.92
CA GLN A 146 -13.58 -26.67 36.21
C GLN A 146 -12.27 -27.40 35.93
N GLN A 147 -12.21 -28.70 36.23
CA GLN A 147 -11.03 -29.52 36.00
C GLN A 147 -10.74 -29.72 34.51
N GLU A 148 -11.76 -30.04 33.71
CA GLU A 148 -11.62 -30.18 32.26
C GLU A 148 -11.24 -28.87 31.56
N ARG A 149 -11.76 -27.73 32.05
CA ARG A 149 -11.37 -26.41 31.55
C ARG A 149 -9.88 -26.14 31.78
N ASP A 150 -9.41 -26.39 32.99
CA ASP A 150 -8.03 -26.08 33.36
C ASP A 150 -7.05 -27.01 32.62
N ASP A 151 -7.41 -28.29 32.41
CA ASP A 151 -6.67 -29.24 31.58
C ASP A 151 -6.62 -28.79 30.10
N PHE A 152 -7.74 -28.28 29.57
CA PHE A 152 -7.81 -27.76 28.19
C PHE A 152 -6.95 -26.49 28.02
N VAL A 153 -7.02 -25.56 28.98
CA VAL A 153 -6.18 -24.35 28.98
C VAL A 153 -4.71 -24.72 29.09
N ALA A 154 -4.34 -25.71 29.92
CA ALA A 154 -2.97 -26.20 30.02
C ALA A 154 -2.46 -26.81 28.70
N MET A 155 -3.32 -27.54 27.97
CA MET A 155 -3.00 -28.05 26.64
C MET A 155 -2.74 -26.92 25.63
N LEU A 156 -3.57 -25.87 25.65
CA LEU A 156 -3.40 -24.71 24.76
C LEU A 156 -2.13 -23.91 25.10
N LYS A 157 -1.79 -23.74 26.39
CA LYS A 157 -0.58 -23.02 26.82
C LYS A 157 0.69 -23.74 26.35
N LYS A 158 0.72 -25.07 26.48
CA LYS A 158 1.79 -25.92 25.92
C LYS A 158 1.93 -25.77 24.41
N ARG A 159 0.82 -25.66 23.67
CA ARG A 159 0.84 -25.43 22.22
C ARG A 159 1.38 -24.05 21.85
N ALA A 160 0.98 -23.01 22.59
CA ALA A 160 1.40 -21.64 22.36
C ALA A 160 2.87 -21.37 22.77
N GLY A 161 3.51 -22.31 23.46
CA GLY A 161 4.88 -22.17 23.96
C GLY A 161 4.98 -21.29 25.21
N GLU A 162 3.85 -21.09 25.90
CA GLU A 162 3.79 -20.47 27.23
C GLU A 162 3.93 -21.60 28.26
N GLU A 163 5.15 -22.08 28.49
CA GLU A 163 5.50 -22.84 29.70
C GLU A 163 5.95 -21.90 30.82
#